data_AF-A0A2T6CT20-F1
#
_entry.id   AF-A0A2T6CT20-F1
#
_cell.length_a   1.000
_cell.length_b   1.000
_cell.length_c   1.000
_cell.angle_alpha   90.00
_cell.angle_beta   90.00
_cell.angle_gamma   90.00
#
_symmetry.space_group_name_H-M   'P 1'
#
loop_
_entity.id
_entity.type
_entity.pdbx_description
1 polymer ?
#
loop_
_entity_poly.entity_id
_entity_poly.type
_entity_poly.pdbx_seq_one_letter_code
_entity_poly.pdbx_strand_id
1 'polypeptide(L)'
;MIKAAASLLVLFAAATAQAGSFGGPPPFTNGSPLPTGDDGVYQASMRGKNLSGIFTFTYSSGAVSSSSSNNYYVFVNGQVYSGSVQASISTSSISGVLDTSSSASGVTGSGYFNGSIDKNSSTAAFDGDGKFTLVDGNDSADSSYSTTTTHTYTSSDGSTVTETSSQSTDSSTGGPTFAGSYNFKFQGVRAYIPATD
;
A
#
# COMPACT_ATOMS: atom_id res chain seq x y z
N MET A 1 46.51 -35.50 -49.73
CA MET A 1 45.18 -34.92 -49.98
C MET A 1 44.23 -35.41 -48.91
N ILE A 2 43.54 -34.47 -48.27
CA ILE A 2 42.66 -34.63 -47.10
C ILE A 2 41.23 -34.94 -47.58
N LYS A 3 40.50 -35.84 -46.90
CA LYS A 3 39.19 -35.53 -46.29
C LYS A 3 38.63 -36.69 -45.46
N ALA A 4 38.53 -36.42 -44.17
CA ALA A 4 37.80 -37.17 -43.17
C ALA A 4 36.28 -37.02 -43.39
N ALA A 5 35.54 -38.08 -43.09
CA ALA A 5 34.09 -38.03 -42.90
C ALA A 5 33.79 -38.33 -41.43
N ALA A 6 33.47 -37.27 -40.68
CA ALA A 6 32.81 -37.36 -39.39
C ALA A 6 31.52 -36.57 -39.52
N SER A 7 30.38 -37.19 -39.25
CA SER A 7 29.10 -36.46 -39.16
C SER A 7 28.34 -36.93 -37.92
N LEU A 8 28.70 -36.25 -36.83
CA LEU A 8 27.86 -35.63 -35.80
C LEU A 8 26.46 -36.22 -35.57
N LEU A 9 26.33 -36.98 -34.49
CA LEU A 9 25.07 -37.33 -33.84
C LEU A 9 24.59 -36.10 -33.04
N VAL A 10 23.44 -35.52 -33.41
CA VAL A 10 22.81 -34.41 -32.67
C VAL A 10 21.89 -35.00 -31.60
N LEU A 11 22.27 -34.83 -30.33
CA LEU A 11 21.44 -35.15 -29.17
C LEU A 11 20.60 -33.90 -28.83
N PHE A 12 19.29 -33.95 -29.04
CA PHE A 12 18.38 -32.91 -28.55
C PHE A 12 18.15 -33.10 -27.04
N ALA A 13 18.88 -32.34 -26.23
CA ALA A 13 18.53 -32.14 -24.82
C ALA A 13 17.44 -31.07 -24.74
N ALA A 14 16.20 -31.48 -24.47
CA ALA A 14 15.12 -30.57 -24.12
C ALA A 14 15.41 -29.99 -22.72
N ALA A 15 16.00 -28.81 -22.68
CA ALA A 15 16.06 -28.01 -21.46
C ALA A 15 14.66 -27.41 -21.24
N THR A 16 13.84 -28.06 -20.41
CA THR A 16 12.74 -27.36 -19.76
C THR A 16 13.36 -26.32 -18.86
N ALA A 17 13.42 -25.08 -19.32
CA ALA A 17 13.67 -23.94 -18.45
C ALA A 17 12.50 -23.89 -17.45
N GLN A 18 12.69 -24.52 -16.30
CA GLN A 18 11.90 -24.23 -15.13
C GLN A 18 12.18 -22.76 -14.84
N ALA A 19 11.25 -21.89 -15.23
CA ALA A 19 11.29 -20.48 -14.87
C ALA A 19 11.50 -20.44 -13.36
N GLY A 20 12.68 -19.99 -12.97
CA GLY A 20 13.08 -19.86 -11.58
C GLY A 20 11.96 -19.12 -10.90
N SER A 21 11.31 -19.82 -9.97
CA SER A 21 10.54 -19.21 -8.90
C SER A 21 11.38 -18.03 -8.42
N PHE A 22 10.88 -16.81 -8.62
CA PHE A 22 11.36 -15.65 -7.90
C PHE A 22 10.99 -15.88 -6.44
N GLY A 23 11.67 -16.83 -5.81
CA GLY A 23 11.65 -17.18 -4.40
C GLY A 23 12.40 -16.11 -3.61
N GLY A 24 12.16 -14.85 -3.94
CA GLY A 24 12.21 -13.82 -2.94
C GLY A 24 11.14 -14.20 -1.92
N PRO A 25 11.45 -14.22 -0.61
CA PRO A 25 10.40 -14.33 0.38
C PRO A 25 9.28 -13.35 0.01
N PRO A 26 7.99 -13.77 -0.01
CA PRO A 26 6.89 -12.83 -0.05
C PRO A 26 7.22 -11.62 0.83
N PRO A 27 6.84 -10.40 0.45
CA PRO A 27 7.20 -9.18 1.20
C PRO A 27 6.75 -9.19 2.67
N PHE A 28 6.08 -10.26 3.13
CA PHE A 28 5.66 -10.55 4.48
C PHE A 28 5.93 -12.03 4.91
N THR A 29 7.04 -12.67 4.53
CA THR A 29 7.38 -13.99 5.13
C THR A 29 7.81 -13.83 6.58
N ASN A 30 6.86 -14.13 7.46
CA ASN A 30 6.93 -14.87 8.73
C ASN A 30 8.30 -15.35 9.27
N GLY A 31 9.33 -14.49 9.34
CA GLY A 31 10.68 -14.92 9.74
C GLY A 31 11.63 -13.84 10.25
N SER A 32 11.18 -12.58 10.44
CA SER A 32 11.98 -11.59 11.15
C SER A 32 11.58 -11.57 12.63
N PRO A 33 12.49 -11.85 13.59
CA PRO A 33 12.13 -11.89 15.00
C PRO A 33 12.13 -10.46 15.57
N LEU A 34 10.98 -9.77 15.57
CA LEU A 34 10.81 -8.56 16.40
C LEU A 34 9.35 -8.41 16.87
N PRO A 35 8.93 -8.99 18.02
CA PRO A 35 7.71 -8.57 18.67
C PRO A 35 8.01 -7.30 19.45
N THR A 36 7.67 -6.14 18.89
CA THR A 36 7.66 -4.89 19.70
C THR A 36 6.40 -4.04 19.49
N GLY A 37 5.40 -4.56 18.79
CA GLY A 37 4.05 -4.00 18.83
C GLY A 37 3.27 -4.64 19.96
N ASP A 38 2.64 -3.83 20.78
CA ASP A 38 1.76 -4.35 21.82
C ASP A 38 0.52 -4.98 21.19
N ASP A 39 0.07 -6.11 21.74
CA ASP A 39 -1.18 -6.74 21.32
C ASP A 39 -2.37 -5.79 21.54
N GLY A 40 -3.34 -5.80 20.63
CA GLY A 40 -4.55 -5.01 20.75
C GLY A 40 -5.27 -4.72 19.44
N VAL A 41 -6.36 -3.99 19.55
CA VAL A 41 -7.13 -3.50 18.40
C VAL A 41 -6.67 -2.08 18.11
N TYR A 42 -6.19 -1.80 16.93
CA TYR A 42 -5.75 -0.48 16.52
C TYR A 42 -6.82 0.14 15.64
N GLN A 43 -7.20 1.38 15.94
CA GLN A 43 -8.16 2.13 15.12
C GLN A 43 -7.62 3.52 14.86
N ALA A 44 -7.72 3.97 13.61
CA ALA A 44 -7.31 5.30 13.20
C ALA A 44 -8.33 5.95 12.29
N SER A 45 -8.43 7.27 12.40
CA SER A 45 -9.18 8.13 11.49
C SER A 45 -8.26 8.67 10.40
N MET A 46 -8.72 8.62 9.15
CA MET A 46 -8.06 9.18 7.98
C MET A 46 -8.70 10.50 7.59
N ARG A 47 -7.88 11.49 7.28
CA ARG A 47 -8.31 12.83 6.84
C ARG A 47 -7.40 13.34 5.74
N GLY A 48 -7.97 13.65 4.59
CA GLY A 48 -7.29 14.22 3.43
C GLY A 48 -8.24 15.11 2.63
N LYS A 49 -7.72 15.76 1.58
CA LYS A 49 -8.58 16.53 0.68
C LYS A 49 -9.52 15.57 -0.05
N ASN A 50 -10.83 15.79 0.10
CA ASN A 50 -11.89 14.94 -0.46
C ASN A 50 -11.83 13.46 -0.04
N LEU A 51 -11.09 13.16 1.04
CA LEU A 51 -10.94 11.82 1.60
C LEU A 51 -11.16 11.89 3.10
N SER A 52 -12.05 11.06 3.60
CA SER A 52 -12.19 10.82 5.04
C SER A 52 -12.43 9.35 5.27
N GLY A 53 -11.97 8.79 6.38
CA GLY A 53 -12.17 7.37 6.61
C GLY A 53 -11.75 6.91 7.97
N ILE A 54 -11.83 5.60 8.17
CA ILE A 54 -11.29 4.89 9.31
C ILE A 54 -10.64 3.60 8.82
N PHE A 55 -9.64 3.13 9.55
CA PHE A 55 -9.12 1.77 9.42
C PHE A 55 -8.91 1.16 10.79
N THR A 56 -9.13 -0.14 10.85
CA THR A 56 -9.01 -0.94 12.05
C THR A 56 -8.23 -2.20 11.72
N PHE A 57 -7.36 -2.65 12.62
CA PHE A 57 -6.73 -3.95 12.55
C PHE A 57 -6.38 -4.47 13.94
N THR A 58 -6.31 -5.79 14.09
CA THR A 58 -5.91 -6.43 15.33
C THR A 58 -4.48 -6.92 15.21
N TYR A 59 -3.63 -6.51 16.14
CA TYR A 59 -2.26 -7.01 16.27
C TYR A 59 -2.22 -8.01 17.43
N SER A 60 -1.73 -9.22 17.18
CA SER A 60 -1.47 -10.18 18.25
C SER A 60 -0.29 -11.08 17.93
N SER A 61 0.48 -11.44 18.95
CA SER A 61 1.59 -12.38 18.82
C SER A 61 2.63 -11.95 17.77
N GLY A 62 2.85 -10.64 17.64
CA GLY A 62 3.83 -10.07 16.70
C GLY A 62 3.39 -10.02 15.24
N ALA A 63 2.11 -10.24 14.94
CA ALA A 63 1.56 -10.13 13.59
C ALA A 63 0.14 -9.53 13.60
N VAL A 64 -0.31 -9.06 12.44
CA VAL A 64 -1.74 -8.77 12.27
C VAL A 64 -2.51 -10.09 12.27
N SER A 65 -3.47 -10.19 13.18
CA SER A 65 -4.34 -11.37 13.33
C SER A 65 -5.07 -11.63 12.03
N SER A 66 -5.26 -12.89 11.62
CA SER A 66 -6.07 -13.24 10.44
C SER A 66 -7.58 -13.05 10.64
N SER A 67 -7.99 -12.31 11.68
CA SER A 67 -9.39 -12.03 11.97
C SER A 67 -10.06 -11.21 10.86
N SER A 68 -11.37 -11.38 10.71
CA SER A 68 -12.22 -10.57 9.83
C SER A 68 -12.35 -9.10 10.27
N SER A 69 -11.65 -8.66 11.32
CA SER A 69 -11.76 -7.31 11.89
C SER A 69 -10.76 -6.31 11.30
N ASN A 70 -9.88 -6.75 10.38
CA ASN A 70 -8.90 -5.88 9.73
C ASN A 70 -9.49 -5.22 8.50
N ASN A 71 -10.20 -4.11 8.69
CA ASN A 71 -10.94 -3.46 7.62
C ASN A 71 -10.74 -1.95 7.64
N TYR A 72 -10.97 -1.33 6.48
CA TYR A 72 -11.13 0.11 6.39
C TYR A 72 -12.44 0.49 5.72
N TYR A 73 -12.86 1.71 5.98
CA TYR A 73 -13.95 2.40 5.30
C TYR A 73 -13.46 3.79 4.94
N VAL A 74 -13.43 4.11 3.66
CA VAL A 74 -12.98 5.41 3.16
C VAL A 74 -14.04 6.02 2.26
N PHE A 75 -14.33 7.28 2.53
CA PHE A 75 -15.24 8.12 1.79
C PHE A 75 -14.40 9.00 0.87
N VAL A 76 -14.58 8.84 -0.43
CA VAL A 76 -13.89 9.62 -1.46
C VAL A 76 -14.95 10.26 -2.35
N ASN A 77 -14.96 11.59 -2.43
CA ASN A 77 -15.96 12.35 -3.21
C ASN A 77 -17.43 11.93 -2.93
N GLY A 78 -17.74 11.53 -1.69
CA GLY A 78 -19.07 11.08 -1.28
C GLY A 78 -19.40 9.60 -1.54
N GLN A 79 -18.49 8.84 -2.15
CA GLN A 79 -18.61 7.39 -2.35
C GLN A 79 -17.87 6.62 -1.25
N VAL A 80 -18.39 5.47 -0.86
CA VAL A 80 -17.80 4.61 0.18
C VAL A 80 -17.05 3.46 -0.46
N TYR A 81 -15.80 3.28 -0.04
CA TYR A 81 -14.96 2.14 -0.38
C TYR A 81 -14.55 1.43 0.90
N SER A 82 -14.57 0.11 0.86
CA SER A 82 -14.18 -0.73 1.98
C SER A 82 -13.28 -1.86 1.51
N GLY A 83 -12.42 -2.32 2.39
CA GLY A 83 -11.48 -3.37 2.08
C GLY A 83 -10.76 -3.86 3.31
N SER A 84 -9.70 -4.62 3.08
CA SER A 84 -8.89 -5.22 4.12
C SER A 84 -7.66 -4.37 4.44
N VAL A 85 -7.20 -4.48 5.67
CA VAL A 85 -5.98 -3.83 6.15
C VAL A 85 -4.94 -4.90 6.43
N GLN A 86 -3.74 -4.72 5.89
CA GLN A 86 -2.55 -5.43 6.33
C GLN A 86 -1.61 -4.43 6.96
N ALA A 87 -1.11 -4.70 8.16
CA ALA A 87 -0.26 -3.77 8.89
C ALA A 87 0.90 -4.49 9.55
N SER A 88 1.90 -3.71 9.94
CA SER A 88 3.02 -4.14 10.75
C SER A 88 3.31 -3.03 11.76
N ILE A 89 3.60 -3.45 12.99
CA ILE A 89 3.95 -2.55 14.09
C ILE A 89 5.35 -2.90 14.58
N SER A 90 6.18 -1.88 14.71
CA SER A 90 7.41 -1.90 15.48
C SER A 90 7.23 -1.08 16.76
N THR A 91 8.27 -1.02 17.60
CA THR A 91 8.23 -0.31 18.88
C THR A 91 7.80 1.15 18.74
N SER A 92 8.18 1.83 17.65
CA SER A 92 7.93 3.27 17.45
C SER A 92 7.25 3.58 16.13
N SER A 93 6.93 2.59 15.31
CA SER A 93 6.40 2.83 13.97
C SER A 93 5.28 1.88 13.64
N ILE A 94 4.41 2.36 12.76
CA ILE A 94 3.31 1.61 12.20
C ILE A 94 3.33 1.81 10.69
N SER A 95 3.14 0.73 9.94
CA SER A 95 3.01 0.79 8.49
C SER A 95 1.99 -0.23 8.01
N GLY A 96 1.33 0.04 6.90
CA GLY A 96 0.40 -0.93 6.34
C GLY A 96 -0.09 -0.59 4.95
N VAL A 97 -0.88 -1.51 4.43
CA VAL A 97 -1.51 -1.49 3.12
C VAL A 97 -3.02 -1.59 3.30
N LEU A 98 -3.74 -0.82 2.50
CA LEU A 98 -5.19 -0.84 2.35
C LEU A 98 -5.47 -1.50 1.01
N ASP A 99 -6.26 -2.56 1.01
CA ASP A 99 -6.59 -3.30 -0.21
C ASP A 99 -8.10 -3.49 -0.34
N THR A 100 -8.69 -2.91 -1.38
CA THR A 100 -10.11 -3.10 -1.70
C THR A 100 -10.28 -4.47 -2.35
N SER A 101 -10.68 -5.47 -1.54
CA SER A 101 -11.00 -6.82 -2.04
C SER A 101 -12.31 -6.88 -2.85
N SER A 102 -13.12 -5.81 -2.84
CA SER A 102 -14.39 -5.74 -3.57
C SER A 102 -14.55 -4.41 -4.33
N SER A 103 -14.53 -4.46 -5.67
CA SER A 103 -14.78 -3.26 -6.48
C SER A 103 -16.25 -2.83 -6.32
N ALA A 104 -16.48 -1.59 -5.88
CA ALA A 104 -17.77 -0.95 -6.06
C ALA A 104 -17.79 -0.36 -7.46
N SER A 105 -18.72 -0.82 -8.32
CA SER A 105 -18.94 -0.25 -9.65
C SER A 105 -17.71 -0.29 -10.59
N GLY A 106 -16.88 -1.33 -10.50
CA GLY A 106 -15.67 -1.47 -11.32
C GLY A 106 -14.45 -0.76 -10.76
N VAL A 107 -14.60 0.07 -9.72
CA VAL A 107 -13.48 0.83 -9.15
C VAL A 107 -12.78 0.02 -8.06
N THR A 108 -11.48 -0.21 -8.23
CA THR A 108 -10.61 -0.81 -7.22
C THR A 108 -9.86 0.27 -6.46
N GLY A 109 -9.71 0.08 -5.15
CA GLY A 109 -8.98 0.99 -4.27
C GLY A 109 -7.78 0.28 -3.64
N SER A 110 -6.67 0.99 -3.53
CA SER A 110 -5.52 0.50 -2.78
C SER A 110 -4.80 1.66 -2.13
N GLY A 111 -4.07 1.42 -1.05
CA GLY A 111 -3.33 2.46 -0.39
C GLY A 111 -2.25 1.95 0.53
N TYR A 112 -1.47 2.88 1.05
CA TYR A 112 -0.49 2.59 2.09
C TYR A 112 -0.53 3.69 3.16
N PHE A 113 -0.07 3.36 4.35
CA PHE A 113 0.11 4.31 5.44
C PHE A 113 1.40 4.00 6.19
N ASN A 114 2.03 5.05 6.71
CA ASN A 114 3.21 4.99 7.57
C ASN A 114 3.05 6.04 8.67
N GLY A 115 3.44 5.69 9.90
CA GLY A 115 3.31 6.57 11.05
C GLY A 115 4.24 6.21 12.19
N SER A 116 4.16 7.02 13.23
CA SER A 116 4.87 6.86 14.49
C SER A 116 3.91 6.54 15.63
N ILE A 117 4.40 5.76 16.59
CA ILE A 117 3.69 5.45 17.83
C ILE A 117 4.33 6.25 18.97
N ASP A 118 3.51 7.00 19.71
CA ASP A 118 3.92 7.62 20.96
C ASP A 118 3.98 6.57 22.07
N LYS A 119 5.21 6.15 22.39
CA LYS A 119 5.49 5.19 23.47
C LYS A 119 5.12 5.69 24.86
N ASN A 120 5.01 7.01 25.04
CA ASN A 120 4.65 7.59 26.33
C ASN A 120 3.12 7.65 26.52
N SER A 121 2.36 7.36 25.46
CA SER A 121 0.91 7.31 25.52
C SER A 121 0.43 5.98 26.12
N SER A 122 -0.41 6.05 27.15
CA SER A 122 -1.04 4.88 27.76
C SER A 122 -1.96 4.12 26.79
N THR A 123 -2.41 4.77 25.72
CA THR A 123 -3.25 4.19 24.67
C THR A 123 -2.46 3.88 23.39
N ALA A 124 -1.13 3.93 23.44
CA ALA A 124 -0.27 3.81 22.27
C ALA A 124 -0.78 4.68 21.11
N ALA A 125 -1.05 5.96 21.38
CA ALA A 125 -1.50 6.92 20.38
C ALA A 125 -0.50 6.96 19.21
N PHE A 126 -1.01 7.04 17.99
CA PHE A 126 -0.19 6.97 16.80
C PHE A 126 -0.74 7.85 15.70
N ASP A 127 0.14 8.39 14.87
CA ASP A 127 -0.21 9.30 13.79
C ASP A 127 0.74 9.16 12.61
N GLY A 128 0.32 9.63 11.44
CA GLY A 128 1.16 9.55 10.26
C GLY A 128 0.48 9.99 8.98
N ASP A 129 1.03 9.50 7.88
CA ASP A 129 0.69 9.82 6.51
C ASP A 129 0.37 8.57 5.69
N GLY A 130 -0.47 8.74 4.69
CA GLY A 130 -0.72 7.71 3.72
C GLY A 130 -1.22 8.26 2.40
N LYS A 131 -1.39 7.33 1.47
CA LYS A 131 -1.93 7.59 0.15
C LYS A 131 -2.94 6.50 -0.18
N PHE A 132 -4.10 6.90 -0.66
CA PHE A 132 -5.13 6.02 -1.19
C PHE A 132 -5.32 6.31 -2.67
N THR A 133 -5.44 5.27 -3.48
CA THR A 133 -5.54 5.34 -4.94
C THR A 133 -6.77 4.57 -5.38
N LEU A 134 -7.62 5.23 -6.16
CA LEU A 134 -8.73 4.59 -6.85
C LEU A 134 -8.34 4.41 -8.31
N VAL A 135 -8.58 3.21 -8.84
CA VAL A 135 -8.41 2.83 -10.24
C VAL A 135 -9.78 2.41 -10.76
N ASP A 136 -10.25 3.05 -11.82
CA ASP A 136 -11.48 2.66 -12.49
C ASP A 136 -11.20 1.47 -13.42
N GLY A 137 -11.83 0.33 -13.14
CA GLY A 137 -11.73 -0.88 -13.95
C GLY A 137 -12.57 -0.84 -15.23
N ASN A 138 -13.45 0.15 -15.39
CA ASN A 138 -14.19 0.36 -16.64
C ASN A 138 -13.40 1.16 -17.68
N ASP A 139 -12.30 1.82 -17.31
CA ASP A 139 -11.33 2.39 -18.25
C ASP A 139 -10.41 1.30 -18.81
N SER A 140 -11.04 0.30 -19.43
CA SER A 140 -10.36 -0.61 -20.34
C SER A 140 -10.04 0.17 -21.62
N ALA A 141 -8.84 0.76 -21.63
CA ALA A 141 -8.18 1.42 -22.76
C ALA A 141 -8.62 2.84 -23.10
N ASP A 142 -8.32 3.81 -22.21
CA ASP A 142 -7.62 5.02 -22.64
C ASP A 142 -6.83 5.62 -21.46
N SER A 143 -5.51 5.43 -21.48
CA SER A 143 -4.64 5.57 -20.31
C SER A 143 -3.91 6.90 -20.31
N SER A 144 -4.08 7.65 -19.23
CA SER A 144 -3.67 9.04 -19.21
C SER A 144 -3.44 9.70 -17.85
N TYR A 145 -2.37 9.30 -17.20
CA TYR A 145 -2.00 9.82 -15.89
C TYR A 145 -1.25 11.14 -15.97
N SER A 146 -1.72 12.14 -15.20
CA SER A 146 -0.94 13.34 -14.89
C SER A 146 -0.55 13.42 -13.42
N THR A 147 0.75 13.35 -13.11
CA THR A 147 1.29 13.56 -11.76
C THR A 147 2.09 14.85 -11.77
N THR A 148 1.79 15.76 -10.84
CA THR A 148 2.58 16.98 -10.61
C THR A 148 3.25 16.90 -9.25
N THR A 149 4.57 17.06 -9.22
CA THR A 149 5.38 17.05 -8.00
C THR A 149 6.08 18.40 -7.86
N THR A 150 5.87 19.05 -6.71
CA THR A 150 6.51 20.33 -6.37
C THR A 150 7.49 20.10 -5.24
N HIS A 151 8.75 20.45 -5.47
CA HIS A 151 9.79 20.48 -4.44
C HIS A 151 10.22 21.92 -4.21
N THR A 152 10.30 22.32 -2.95
CA THR A 152 10.83 23.62 -2.54
C THR A 152 12.07 23.41 -1.70
N TYR A 153 13.17 24.00 -2.15
CA TYR A 153 14.47 23.95 -1.49
C TYR A 153 14.82 25.35 -0.99
N THR A 154 15.18 25.46 0.28
CA THR A 154 15.69 26.71 0.87
C THR A 154 17.18 26.53 1.10
N SER A 155 17.98 27.35 0.43
CA SER A 155 19.45 27.36 0.56
C SER A 155 19.88 28.09 1.84
N SER A 156 21.09 27.79 2.32
CA SER A 156 21.63 28.34 3.58
C SER A 156 21.87 29.85 3.55
N ASP A 157 21.89 30.47 2.37
CA ASP A 157 21.96 31.92 2.15
C ASP A 157 20.57 32.60 2.17
N GLY A 158 19.50 31.83 2.40
CA GLY A 158 18.12 32.31 2.46
C GLY A 158 17.40 32.36 1.10
N SER A 159 18.06 31.96 0.01
CA SER A 159 17.43 31.87 -1.31
C SER A 159 16.54 30.63 -1.45
N THR A 160 15.40 30.74 -2.13
CA THR A 160 14.48 29.63 -2.38
C THR A 160 14.43 29.26 -3.86
N VAL A 161 14.44 27.95 -4.13
CA VAL A 161 14.25 27.39 -5.47
C VAL A 161 13.07 26.44 -5.44
N THR A 162 12.12 26.64 -6.35
CA THR A 162 10.94 25.80 -6.50
C THR A 162 11.01 25.09 -7.84
N GLU A 163 11.06 23.77 -7.80
CA GLU A 163 10.98 22.93 -8.98
C GLU A 163 9.59 22.31 -9.07
N THR A 164 8.97 22.43 -10.24
CA THR A 164 7.68 21.81 -10.54
C THR A 164 7.86 20.93 -11.77
N SER A 165 7.63 19.63 -11.58
CA SER A 165 7.59 18.66 -12.66
C SER A 165 6.16 18.16 -12.83
N SER A 166 5.68 18.13 -14.08
CA SER A 166 4.36 17.64 -14.45
C SER A 166 4.49 16.60 -15.56
N GLN A 167 3.82 15.47 -15.36
CA GLN A 167 3.58 14.41 -16.36
C GLN A 167 2.07 14.40 -16.70
N SER A 168 1.58 13.98 -17.88
CA SER A 168 0.14 13.94 -18.32
C SER A 168 -0.07 12.93 -19.50
N THR A 169 -1.26 12.39 -19.91
CA THR A 169 -2.47 12.92 -20.66
C THR A 169 -3.24 11.76 -21.33
N ASP A 170 -4.49 11.79 -21.89
CA ASP A 170 -5.91 12.09 -21.43
C ASP A 170 -6.91 11.04 -22.08
N SER A 171 -8.25 11.17 -21.88
CA SER A 171 -9.50 10.52 -22.44
C SER A 171 -10.05 9.22 -21.77
N SER A 172 -11.37 8.91 -21.63
CA SER A 172 -12.60 9.31 -22.35
C SER A 172 -13.93 9.26 -21.52
N THR A 173 -14.95 10.04 -21.95
CA THR A 173 -16.40 9.99 -21.60
C THR A 173 -16.90 10.28 -20.17
N GLY A 174 -16.86 11.55 -19.77
CA GLY A 174 -18.04 12.29 -19.27
C GLY A 174 -18.77 11.88 -17.97
N GLY A 175 -18.29 10.90 -17.21
CA GLY A 175 -18.70 10.68 -15.81
C GLY A 175 -17.74 11.37 -14.83
N PRO A 176 -18.13 11.61 -13.56
CA PRO A 176 -17.15 11.98 -12.54
C PRO A 176 -16.08 10.88 -12.46
N THR A 177 -14.84 11.17 -12.85
CA THR A 177 -13.72 10.24 -12.71
C THR A 177 -13.45 10.06 -11.22
N PHE A 178 -13.83 8.90 -10.68
CA PHE A 178 -13.56 8.55 -9.28
C PHE A 178 -12.11 8.08 -9.07
N ALA A 179 -11.42 7.72 -10.16
CA ALA A 179 -10.01 7.40 -10.17
C ALA A 179 -9.16 8.59 -9.72
N GLY A 180 -8.10 8.31 -8.96
CA GLY A 180 -7.25 9.36 -8.45
C GLY A 180 -6.41 8.92 -7.26
N SER A 181 -5.45 9.77 -6.90
CA SER A 181 -4.56 9.61 -5.76
C SER A 181 -4.91 10.64 -4.68
N TYR A 182 -5.13 10.17 -3.46
CA TYR A 182 -5.60 10.93 -2.32
C TYR A 182 -4.62 10.76 -1.16
N ASN A 183 -3.84 11.81 -0.89
CA ASN A 183 -2.99 11.85 0.29
C ASN A 183 -3.86 12.08 1.54
N PHE A 184 -3.53 11.40 2.63
CA PHE A 184 -4.22 11.55 3.90
C PHE A 184 -3.24 11.57 5.07
N LYS A 185 -3.63 12.29 6.12
CA LYS A 185 -3.07 12.15 7.46
C LYS A 185 -3.95 11.18 8.23
N PHE A 186 -3.38 10.49 9.21
CA PHE A 186 -4.17 9.70 10.14
C PHE A 186 -3.73 9.90 11.58
N GLN A 187 -4.68 9.69 12.49
CA GLN A 187 -4.46 9.65 13.93
C GLN A 187 -5.30 8.52 14.51
N GLY A 188 -4.70 7.73 15.39
CA GLY A 188 -5.31 6.55 15.96
C GLY A 188 -4.79 6.22 17.35
N VAL A 189 -5.41 5.20 17.92
CA VAL A 189 -5.11 4.67 19.24
C VAL A 189 -5.24 3.16 19.23
N ARG A 190 -4.57 2.50 20.19
CA ARG A 190 -4.85 1.12 20.55
C ARG A 190 -6.10 1.09 21.45
N ALA A 191 -7.19 0.57 20.89
CA ALA A 191 -8.39 0.18 21.61
C ALA A 191 -8.20 -1.17 22.32
N TYR A 192 -8.93 -1.31 23.43
CA TYR A 192 -8.96 -2.39 24.42
C TYR A 192 -8.67 -3.82 23.90
N ILE A 193 -7.90 -4.58 24.68
CA ILE A 193 -7.72 -6.04 24.53
C ILE A 193 -8.87 -6.71 25.30
N PRO A 194 -9.75 -7.51 24.67
CA PRO A 194 -10.67 -8.36 25.42
C PRO A 194 -9.85 -9.27 26.33
N ALA A 195 -10.08 -9.19 27.64
CA ALA A 195 -9.52 -10.18 28.56
C ALA A 195 -10.01 -11.57 28.10
N THR A 196 -9.08 -12.45 27.75
CA THR A 196 -9.38 -13.86 27.60
C THR A 196 -9.55 -14.43 29.01
N ASP A 197 -10.79 -14.65 29.42
CA ASP A 197 -11.13 -15.50 30.56
C ASP A 197 -10.75 -16.97 30.29
#